data_AF-A0A1S6HQK1-F1
#
_entry.id   AF-A0A1S6HQK1-F1
#
_cell.length_a   1.000
_cell.length_b   1.000
_cell.length_c   1.000
_cell.angle_alpha   90.00
_cell.angle_beta   90.00
_cell.angle_gamma   90.00
#
_symmetry.space_group_name_H-M   'P 1'
#
loop_
_entity.id
_entity.type
_entity.pdbx_description
1 polymer ?
#
loop_
_entity_poly.entity_id
_entity_poly.type
_entity_poly.pdbx_seq_one_letter_code
_entity_poly.pdbx_strand_id
1 'polypeptide(L)'
;MPASCASNESDTDPSFTSESSAKVSLGTKSNGKLRVMLQTLAQVSLFSLLAIICVQAEQYFNLPIPGSVIGLAIVLLLLLTKTIPERGVSLGSAWLIGELLLFFIPPVVSVIKYQSLFEHYGARLIVMLVLGTVFVLVGTGFVVDRVFRFERRMNRQRAQASLAPSMEG
;
A
#
# COMPACT_ATOMS: atom_id res chain seq x y z
N MET A 1 23.86 -42.80 -53.01
CA MET A 1 22.44 -42.82 -53.44
C MET A 1 21.57 -42.70 -52.19
N PRO A 2 20.47 -41.95 -52.21
CA PRO A 2 20.40 -40.53 -52.59
C PRO A 2 19.35 -39.73 -51.77
N ALA A 3 19.27 -38.44 -52.12
CA ALA A 3 18.06 -37.61 -52.25
C ALA A 3 17.26 -37.25 -50.98
N SER A 4 17.23 -35.99 -50.55
CA SER A 4 16.66 -34.81 -51.25
C SER A 4 15.15 -34.90 -51.44
N CYS A 5 14.41 -34.17 -50.60
CA CYS A 5 13.21 -33.40 -50.91
C CYS A 5 12.89 -32.60 -49.62
N ALA A 6 13.19 -31.30 -49.52
CA ALA A 6 12.51 -30.18 -50.18
C ALA A 6 11.05 -30.00 -49.70
N SER A 7 10.87 -29.07 -48.76
CA SER A 7 9.69 -28.21 -48.51
C SER A 7 10.22 -27.16 -47.53
N ASN A 8 10.62 -25.92 -47.87
CA ASN A 8 10.00 -24.84 -48.64
C ASN A 8 8.53 -24.60 -48.32
N GLU A 9 8.16 -23.31 -48.32
CA GLU A 9 6.87 -22.73 -47.92
C GLU A 9 6.65 -22.71 -46.39
N SER A 10 6.25 -21.62 -45.75
CA SER A 10 5.72 -20.32 -46.18
C SER A 10 6.01 -19.38 -45.01
N ASP A 11 6.55 -18.20 -45.27
CA ASP A 11 5.77 -16.96 -45.31
C ASP A 11 4.86 -16.71 -44.11
N THR A 12 4.80 -15.43 -43.78
CA THR A 12 3.73 -14.76 -43.05
C THR A 12 3.73 -14.98 -41.56
N ASP A 13 4.19 -13.94 -40.87
CA ASP A 13 3.46 -13.32 -39.77
C ASP A 13 2.05 -13.89 -39.58
N PRO A 14 1.77 -14.54 -38.45
CA PRO A 14 0.45 -14.54 -37.89
C PRO A 14 0.51 -13.53 -36.74
N SER A 15 0.13 -12.30 -37.08
CA SER A 15 -1.06 -11.77 -36.43
C SER A 15 -1.10 -11.95 -34.91
N PHE A 16 -0.37 -11.10 -34.19
CA PHE A 16 -0.84 -10.61 -32.88
C PHE A 16 -2.02 -9.64 -33.09
N THR A 17 -3.00 -10.11 -33.87
CA THR A 17 -4.31 -9.53 -34.08
C THR A 17 -5.27 -10.70 -34.21
N SER A 18 -5.61 -11.34 -33.09
CA SER A 18 -6.96 -11.86 -32.81
C SER A 18 -6.95 -12.76 -31.58
N GLU A 19 -6.67 -12.18 -30.41
CA GLU A 19 -7.16 -12.79 -29.16
C GLU A 19 -7.64 -11.74 -28.14
N SER A 20 -7.21 -10.48 -28.27
CA SER A 20 -7.82 -9.38 -27.52
C SER A 20 -9.10 -8.83 -28.18
N SER A 21 -9.81 -9.66 -28.95
CA SER A 21 -11.18 -9.43 -29.43
C SER A 21 -12.09 -10.56 -28.98
N ALA A 22 -12.07 -10.94 -27.70
CA ALA A 22 -13.10 -11.84 -27.17
C ALA A 22 -13.23 -11.76 -25.63
N LYS A 23 -13.69 -10.61 -25.12
CA LYS A 23 -14.68 -10.48 -24.01
C LYS A 23 -14.66 -9.08 -23.40
N VAL A 24 -15.11 -8.10 -24.15
CA VAL A 24 -15.83 -6.96 -23.58
C VAL A 24 -17.27 -7.03 -24.09
N SER A 25 -17.88 -8.20 -23.83
CA SER A 25 -19.33 -8.32 -23.82
C SER A 25 -19.74 -8.24 -22.36
N LEU A 26 -20.31 -7.09 -22.01
CA LEU A 26 -21.42 -6.90 -21.10
C LEU A 26 -21.71 -5.40 -21.16
N GLY A 27 -22.71 -4.97 -21.91
CA GLY A 27 -24.08 -5.40 -21.64
C GLY A 27 -24.63 -4.47 -20.58
N THR A 28 -25.20 -3.38 -21.08
CA THR A 28 -26.33 -2.63 -20.52
C THR A 28 -26.93 -3.26 -19.27
N LYS A 29 -26.79 -2.55 -18.13
CA LYS A 29 -27.76 -2.39 -17.03
C LYS A 29 -27.02 -2.17 -15.71
N SER A 30 -26.59 -0.93 -15.45
CA SER A 30 -26.17 -0.57 -14.09
C SER A 30 -26.22 0.92 -13.79
N ASN A 31 -27.45 1.46 -13.70
CA ASN A 31 -27.65 2.80 -13.13
C ASN A 31 -27.21 2.87 -11.66
N GLY A 32 -27.07 1.72 -10.97
CA GLY A 32 -26.51 1.60 -9.62
C GLY A 32 -24.98 1.55 -9.58
N LYS A 33 -24.32 0.67 -10.36
CA LYS A 33 -22.84 0.61 -10.37
C LYS A 33 -22.21 1.85 -11.00
N LEU A 34 -22.84 2.48 -12.00
CA LEU A 34 -22.29 3.69 -12.61
C LEU A 34 -22.29 4.87 -11.63
N ARG A 35 -23.35 5.04 -10.83
CA ARG A 35 -23.39 6.04 -9.76
C ARG A 35 -22.36 5.76 -8.68
N VAL A 36 -22.17 4.49 -8.29
CA VAL A 36 -21.14 4.09 -7.31
C VAL A 36 -19.72 4.28 -7.87
N MET A 37 -19.46 3.93 -9.12
CA MET A 37 -18.15 4.16 -9.77
C MET A 37 -17.88 5.65 -9.95
N LEU A 38 -18.88 6.45 -10.35
CA LEU A 38 -18.77 7.90 -10.45
C LEU A 38 -18.57 8.54 -9.07
N GLN A 39 -19.24 8.02 -8.04
CA GLN A 39 -19.06 8.45 -6.65
C GLN A 39 -17.68 8.05 -6.11
N THR A 40 -17.15 6.88 -6.50
CA THR A 40 -15.80 6.44 -6.14
C THR A 40 -14.75 7.29 -6.87
N LEU A 41 -14.95 7.60 -8.15
CA LEU A 41 -14.11 8.53 -8.93
C LEU A 41 -14.14 9.95 -8.36
N ALA A 42 -15.33 10.45 -7.99
CA ALA A 42 -15.48 11.75 -7.35
C ALA A 42 -14.80 11.80 -5.98
N GLN A 43 -14.89 10.71 -5.21
CA GLN A 43 -14.28 10.61 -3.88
C GLN A 43 -12.75 10.47 -3.97
N VAL A 44 -12.24 9.71 -4.94
CA VAL A 44 -10.80 9.62 -5.24
C VAL A 44 -10.27 10.95 -5.79
N SER A 45 -11.05 11.65 -6.62
CA SER A 45 -10.70 12.97 -7.12
C SER A 45 -10.66 14.01 -6.00
N LEU A 46 -11.64 14.00 -5.09
CA LEU A 46 -11.66 14.84 -3.90
C LEU A 46 -10.45 14.57 -2.99
N PHE A 47 -10.08 13.30 -2.84
CA PHE A 47 -8.92 12.90 -2.05
C PHE A 47 -7.59 13.27 -2.71
N SER A 48 -7.50 13.17 -4.03
CA SER A 48 -6.35 13.62 -4.81
C SER A 48 -6.18 15.14 -4.73
N LEU A 49 -7.29 15.89 -4.82
CA LEU A 49 -7.33 17.33 -4.56
C LEU A 49 -6.90 17.67 -3.14
N LEU A 50 -7.40 16.95 -2.14
CA LEU A 50 -6.98 17.12 -0.75
C LEU A 50 -5.47 16.85 -0.58
N ALA A 51 -4.96 15.79 -1.22
CA ALA A 51 -3.54 15.46 -1.19
C ALA A 51 -2.68 16.56 -1.82
N ILE A 52 -3.10 17.12 -2.96
CA ILE A 52 -2.44 18.27 -3.58
C ILE A 52 -2.48 19.49 -2.67
N ILE A 53 -3.62 19.76 -2.02
CA ILE A 53 -3.76 20.87 -1.06
C ILE A 53 -2.84 20.65 0.15
N CYS A 54 -2.70 19.42 0.65
CA CYS A 54 -1.79 19.10 1.76
C CYS A 54 -0.32 19.27 1.37
N VAL A 55 0.08 18.86 0.16
CA VAL A 55 1.45 19.07 -0.35
C VAL A 55 1.75 20.56 -0.54
N GLN A 56 0.78 21.31 -1.07
CA GLN A 56 0.89 22.77 -1.17
C GLN A 56 0.92 23.45 0.20
N ALA A 57 0.21 22.90 1.19
CA ALA A 57 0.24 23.38 2.56
C ALA A 57 1.59 23.10 3.22
N GLU A 58 2.25 21.96 2.95
CA GLU A 58 3.61 21.66 3.42
C GLU A 58 4.61 22.73 2.95
N GLN A 59 4.50 23.17 1.69
CA GLN A 59 5.33 24.24 1.12
C GLN A 59 5.10 25.60 1.81
N TYR A 60 3.86 25.89 2.24
CA TYR A 60 3.54 27.13 2.95
C TYR A 60 3.92 27.09 4.44
N PHE A 61 3.84 25.92 5.08
CA PHE A 61 4.00 25.82 6.54
C PHE A 61 5.44 25.56 7.03
N ASN A 62 6.43 25.32 6.16
CA ASN A 62 7.83 25.03 6.56
C ASN A 62 7.93 23.98 7.70
N LEU A 63 6.95 23.07 7.79
CA LEU A 63 6.94 22.06 8.83
C LEU A 63 7.82 20.90 8.34
N PRO A 64 8.80 20.42 9.14
CA PRO A 64 9.75 19.36 8.77
C PRO A 64 9.09 17.97 8.75
N ILE A 65 7.82 17.88 8.34
CA ILE A 65 7.06 16.64 8.26
C ILE A 65 7.04 16.23 6.79
N PRO A 66 7.80 15.19 6.40
CA PRO A 66 7.87 14.77 5.01
C PRO A 66 6.48 14.37 4.51
N GLY A 67 6.14 14.79 3.29
CA GLY A 67 4.87 14.46 2.62
C GLY A 67 4.49 12.96 2.60
N SER A 68 5.43 12.03 2.83
CA SER A 68 5.15 10.60 2.99
C SER A 68 4.29 10.27 4.23
N VAL A 69 4.51 10.96 5.36
CA VAL A 69 3.73 10.77 6.58
C VAL A 69 2.31 11.29 6.39
N ILE A 70 2.18 12.41 5.67
CA ILE A 70 0.90 13.02 5.31
C ILE A 70 0.13 12.06 4.38
N GLY A 71 0.79 11.51 3.36
CA GLY A 71 0.22 10.50 2.47
C GLY A 71 -0.26 9.24 3.21
N LEU A 72 0.52 8.75 4.18
CA LEU A 72 0.14 7.62 5.03
C LEU A 72 -1.12 7.94 5.87
N ALA A 73 -1.18 9.12 6.51
CA ALA A 73 -2.32 9.53 7.32
C ALA A 73 -3.61 9.66 6.48
N ILE A 74 -3.46 10.21 5.29
CA ILE A 74 -4.52 10.36 4.28
C ILE A 74 -5.05 8.97 3.87
N VAL A 75 -4.18 8.02 3.49
CA VAL A 75 -4.58 6.64 3.17
C VAL A 75 -5.25 5.93 4.35
N LEU A 76 -4.72 6.12 5.57
CA LEU A 76 -5.30 5.58 6.79
C LEU A 76 -6.74 6.09 7.03
N LEU A 77 -6.98 7.39 6.85
CA LEU A 77 -8.31 7.98 6.97
C LEU A 77 -9.28 7.40 5.93
N LEU A 78 -8.81 7.18 4.71
CA LEU A 78 -9.63 6.61 3.63
C LEU A 78 -9.95 5.13 3.85
N LEU A 79 -9.00 4.40 4.44
CA LEU A 79 -9.20 3.00 4.85
C LEU A 79 -10.21 2.91 6.00
N LEU A 80 -10.13 3.81 6.99
CA LEU A 80 -11.12 3.95 8.07
C LEU A 80 -12.53 4.24 7.53
N THR A 81 -12.62 5.03 6.46
CA THR A 81 -13.91 5.38 5.81
C THR A 81 -14.45 4.22 4.93
N LYS A 82 -13.79 3.04 4.92
CA LYS A 82 -14.16 1.81 4.19
C LYS A 82 -14.53 2.05 2.71
N THR A 83 -13.99 3.11 2.13
CA THR A 83 -14.31 3.56 0.77
C THR A 83 -13.39 2.91 -0.26
N ILE A 84 -12.18 2.53 0.14
CA ILE A 84 -11.22 1.90 -0.78
C ILE A 84 -11.56 0.41 -0.96
N PRO A 85 -11.66 -0.09 -2.21
CA PRO A 85 -11.75 -1.52 -2.46
C PRO A 85 -10.44 -2.19 -2.01
N GLU A 86 -10.53 -2.92 -0.90
CA GLU A 86 -9.46 -3.71 -0.28
C GLU A 86 -8.63 -4.55 -1.28
N ARG A 87 -9.26 -4.97 -2.38
CA ARG A 87 -8.60 -5.71 -3.47
C ARG A 87 -7.55 -4.89 -4.22
N GLY A 88 -7.79 -3.59 -4.46
CA GLY A 88 -6.86 -2.72 -5.21
C GLY A 88 -5.57 -2.44 -4.44
N VAL A 89 -5.66 -2.27 -3.11
CA VAL A 89 -4.50 -2.06 -2.24
C VAL A 89 -3.63 -3.30 -2.16
N SER A 90 -4.23 -4.49 -2.08
CA SER A 90 -3.47 -5.75 -1.99
C SER A 90 -2.60 -5.98 -3.24
N LEU A 91 -3.15 -5.76 -4.44
CA LEU A 91 -2.45 -5.89 -5.71
C LEU A 91 -1.32 -4.86 -5.84
N GLY A 92 -1.60 -3.60 -5.50
CA GLY A 92 -0.58 -2.55 -5.48
C GLY A 92 0.56 -2.87 -4.52
N SER A 93 0.24 -3.26 -3.28
CA SER A 93 1.25 -3.61 -2.27
C SER A 93 2.10 -4.81 -2.66
N ALA A 94 1.51 -5.85 -3.26
CA ALA A 94 2.24 -7.03 -3.73
C ALA A 94 3.20 -6.69 -4.88
N TRP A 95 2.80 -5.78 -5.76
CA TRP A 95 3.66 -5.30 -6.84
C TRP A 95 4.78 -4.39 -6.31
N LEU A 96 4.45 -3.46 -5.41
CA LEU A 96 5.41 -2.59 -4.71
C LEU A 96 6.42 -3.36 -3.85
N ILE A 97 6.05 -4.51 -3.26
CA ILE A 97 6.98 -5.34 -2.49
C ILE A 97 8.02 -5.99 -3.41
N GLY A 98 7.64 -6.35 -4.65
CA GLY A 98 8.57 -6.84 -5.67
C GLY A 98 9.49 -5.72 -6.16
N GLU A 99 8.94 -4.52 -6.32
CA GLU A 99 9.67 -3.28 -6.64
C GLU A 99 10.42 -2.70 -5.44
N LEU A 100 10.27 -3.24 -4.21
CA LEU A 100 10.97 -2.72 -3.03
C LEU A 100 12.49 -2.85 -3.21
N LEU A 101 12.95 -3.93 -3.85
CA LEU A 101 14.34 -4.07 -4.29
C LEU A 101 14.72 -3.02 -5.34
N LEU A 102 13.82 -2.72 -6.29
CA LEU A 102 14.00 -1.66 -7.27
C LEU A 102 14.06 -0.27 -6.61
N PHE A 103 13.34 -0.04 -5.51
CA PHE A 103 13.42 1.18 -4.70
C PHE A 103 14.63 1.22 -3.77
N PHE A 104 15.27 0.08 -3.46
CA PHE A 104 16.49 0.03 -2.65
C PHE A 104 17.77 0.23 -3.45
N ILE A 105 17.78 -0.16 -4.73
CA ILE A 105 18.95 -0.03 -5.60
C ILE A 105 19.41 1.44 -5.78
N PRO A 106 18.55 2.40 -6.17
CA PRO A 106 18.97 3.79 -6.38
C PRO A 106 19.51 4.48 -5.12
N PRO A 107 18.89 4.33 -3.93
CA PRO A 107 19.43 4.85 -2.68
C PRO A 107 20.78 4.24 -2.30
N VAL A 108 20.96 2.92 -2.42
CA VAL A 108 22.23 2.25 -2.07
C VAL A 108 23.36 2.70 -2.99
N VAL A 109 23.09 2.78 -4.30
CA VAL A 109 24.03 3.29 -5.31
C VAL A 109 24.40 4.76 -5.05
N SER A 110 23.47 5.56 -4.52
CA SER A 110 23.75 6.93 -4.11
C SER A 110 24.68 6.97 -2.90
N VAL A 111 24.45 6.13 -1.87
CA VAL A 111 25.25 6.11 -0.65
C VAL A 111 26.71 5.69 -0.91
N ILE A 112 26.95 4.69 -1.76
CA ILE A 112 28.32 4.23 -2.06
C ILE A 112 29.18 5.33 -2.74
N LYS A 113 28.57 6.29 -3.44
CA LYS A 113 29.30 7.41 -4.07
C LYS A 113 29.80 8.45 -3.05
N TYR A 114 29.24 8.48 -1.84
CA TYR A 114 29.56 9.45 -0.79
C TYR A 114 30.30 8.81 0.41
N GLN A 115 31.00 7.70 0.20
CA GLN A 115 31.67 6.96 1.28
C GLN A 115 32.65 7.79 2.12
N SER A 116 33.31 8.79 1.53
CA SER A 116 34.26 9.66 2.25
C SER A 116 33.62 10.52 3.33
N LEU A 117 32.31 10.80 3.26
CA LEU A 117 31.56 11.47 4.33
C LEU A 117 31.10 10.47 5.40
N PHE A 118 30.99 9.19 5.07
CA PHE A 118 30.47 8.16 5.97
C PHE A 118 31.45 7.73 7.05
N GLU A 119 32.77 7.88 6.84
CA GLU A 119 33.76 7.56 7.89
C GLU A 119 33.58 8.42 9.15
N HIS A 120 33.20 9.69 8.99
CA HIS A 120 33.01 10.59 10.14
C HIS A 120 31.57 10.59 10.67
N TYR A 121 30.58 10.45 9.78
CA TYR A 121 29.16 10.58 10.14
C TYR A 121 28.42 9.24 10.28
N GLY A 122 28.99 8.13 9.80
CA GLY A 122 28.36 6.81 9.77
C GLY A 122 28.02 6.27 11.16
N ALA A 123 28.91 6.48 12.13
CA ALA A 123 28.65 6.08 13.52
C ALA A 123 27.43 6.81 14.10
N ARG A 124 27.29 8.11 13.84
CA ARG A 124 26.14 8.91 14.31
C ARG A 124 24.84 8.49 13.62
N LEU A 125 24.90 8.11 12.34
CA LEU A 125 23.74 7.59 11.59
C LEU A 125 23.24 6.26 12.16
N ILE A 126 24.15 5.30 12.42
CA ILE A 126 23.78 4.01 13.01
C ILE A 126 23.12 4.22 14.38
N VAL A 127 23.73 5.05 15.24
CA VAL A 127 23.18 5.37 16.56
C VAL A 127 21.77 5.97 16.44
N MET A 128 21.56 6.94 15.55
CA MET A 128 20.25 7.56 15.32
C MET A 128 19.23 6.57 14.76
N LEU A 129 19.64 5.68 13.86
CA LEU A 129 18.76 4.68 13.26
C LEU A 129 18.27 3.67 14.31
N VAL A 130 19.18 3.16 15.13
CA VAL A 130 18.86 2.26 16.25
C VAL A 130 17.97 2.97 17.26
N LEU A 131 18.33 4.18 17.70
CA LEU A 131 17.52 4.96 18.64
C LEU A 131 16.13 5.25 18.08
N GLY A 132 16.02 5.65 16.81
CA GLY A 132 14.75 5.93 16.15
C GLY A 132 13.88 4.68 16.06
N THR A 133 14.44 3.54 15.69
CA THR A 133 13.70 2.26 15.65
C THR A 133 13.26 1.83 17.05
N VAL A 134 14.14 1.88 18.05
CA VAL A 134 13.77 1.55 19.44
C VAL A 134 12.68 2.48 19.94
N PHE A 135 12.80 3.78 19.69
CA PHE A 135 11.81 4.77 20.10
C PHE A 135 10.45 4.52 19.45
N VAL A 136 10.41 4.22 18.14
CA VAL A 136 9.18 3.87 17.43
C VAL A 136 8.57 2.58 17.98
N LEU A 137 9.37 1.52 18.20
CA LEU A 137 8.88 0.25 18.75
C LEU A 137 8.32 0.41 20.16
N VAL A 138 9.00 1.18 21.02
CA VAL A 138 8.52 1.50 22.36
C VAL A 138 7.24 2.34 22.29
N GLY A 139 7.20 3.35 21.41
CA GLY A 139 6.03 4.19 21.21
C GLY A 139 4.80 3.39 20.77
N THR A 140 4.94 2.57 19.72
CA THR A 140 3.87 1.68 19.26
C THR A 140 3.48 0.67 20.34
N GLY A 141 4.45 0.05 21.01
CA GLY A 141 4.19 -0.89 22.11
C GLY A 141 3.41 -0.26 23.27
N PHE A 142 3.74 0.98 23.64
CA PHE A 142 3.04 1.72 24.69
C PHE A 142 1.60 2.07 24.29
N VAL A 143 1.38 2.54 23.06
CA VAL A 143 0.04 2.83 22.53
C VAL A 143 -0.81 1.56 22.54
N VAL A 144 -0.25 0.45 22.06
CA VAL A 144 -0.92 -0.85 22.04
C VAL A 144 -1.24 -1.34 23.45
N ASP A 145 -0.29 -1.35 24.40
CA ASP A 145 -0.58 -1.73 25.79
C ASP A 145 -1.66 -0.84 26.41
N ARG A 146 -1.64 0.46 26.13
CA ARG A 146 -2.66 1.38 26.66
C ARG A 146 -4.06 1.09 26.10
N VAL A 147 -4.17 0.78 24.81
CA VAL A 147 -5.42 0.36 24.17
C VAL A 147 -5.88 -1.00 24.70
N PHE A 148 -5.01 -2.00 24.75
CA PHE A 148 -5.32 -3.33 25.28
C PHE A 148 -5.72 -3.29 26.75
N ARG A 149 -5.09 -2.43 27.56
CA ARG A 149 -5.45 -2.21 28.97
C ARG A 149 -6.82 -1.58 29.10
N PHE A 150 -7.19 -0.68 28.17
CA PHE A 150 -8.51 -0.08 28.11
C PHE A 150 -9.58 -1.10 27.71
N GLU A 151 -9.33 -1.90 26.66
CA GLU A 151 -10.24 -2.96 26.21
C GLU A 151 -10.38 -4.11 27.21
N ARG A 152 -9.30 -4.48 27.92
CA ARG A 152 -9.32 -5.53 28.94
C ARG A 152 -10.22 -5.21 30.13
N ARG A 153 -10.52 -3.93 30.39
CA ARG A 153 -11.56 -3.53 31.37
C ARG A 153 -12.97 -3.83 30.88
N MET A 154 -13.19 -3.80 29.57
CA MET A 154 -14.50 -3.99 28.94
C MET A 154 -14.78 -5.47 28.62
N ASN A 155 -13.78 -6.23 28.16
CA ASN A 155 -13.95 -7.64 27.75
C ASN A 155 -14.10 -8.64 28.91
N ARG A 156 -13.64 -8.31 30.12
CA ARG A 156 -13.83 -9.18 31.31
C ARG A 156 -15.30 -9.33 31.72
N GLN A 157 -16.13 -8.32 31.43
CA GLN A 157 -17.56 -8.34 31.77
C GLN A 157 -18.34 -9.33 30.90
N ARG A 158 -17.96 -9.48 29.63
CA ARG A 158 -18.57 -10.46 28.71
C ARG A 158 -18.19 -11.89 29.04
N ALA A 159 -16.94 -12.13 29.46
CA ALA A 159 -16.47 -13.45 29.88
C ALA A 159 -17.09 -13.93 31.21
N GLN A 160 -17.39 -13.01 32.14
CA GLN A 160 -18.14 -13.33 33.37
C GLN A 160 -19.63 -13.53 33.11
N ALA A 161 -20.25 -12.76 32.21
CA ALA A 161 -21.66 -12.92 31.86
C ALA A 161 -21.98 -14.27 31.18
N SER A 162 -21.02 -14.86 30.44
CA SER A 162 -21.18 -16.15 29.78
C SER A 162 -21.02 -17.38 30.70
N LEU A 163 -20.55 -17.22 31.94
CA LEU A 163 -20.36 -18.32 32.90
C LEU A 163 -21.51 -18.44 33.93
N ALA A 164 -22.54 -17.60 33.84
CA ALA A 164 -23.64 -17.53 34.81
C ALA A 164 -24.95 -18.32 34.51
N PRO A 165 -25.14 -19.10 33.42
CA PRO A 165 -26.38 -19.86 33.24
C PRO A 165 -26.17 -21.38 33.22
N SER A 166 -26.00 -22.05 34.38
CA SER A 166 -26.14 -23.53 34.48
C SER A 166 -26.30 -24.10 35.91
N MET A 167 -26.71 -23.30 36.90
CA MET A 167 -26.98 -23.79 38.27
C MET A 167 -28.40 -23.48 38.74
N GLU A 168 -29.40 -23.68 37.86
CA GLU A 168 -30.79 -23.84 38.26
C GLU A 168 -31.45 -24.88 37.34
N GLY A 169 -31.39 -26.14 37.76
CA GLY A 169 -32.06 -27.29 37.17
C GLY A 169 -32.33 -28.32 38.26
#